data_AF-A0A0K2RMB3-F1
#
_entry.id   AF-A0A0K2RMB3-F1
#
_cell.length_a   1.000
_cell.length_b   1.000
_cell.length_c   1.000
_cell.angle_alpha   90.00
_cell.angle_beta   90.00
_cell.angle_gamma   90.00
#
_symmetry.space_group_name_H-M   'P 1'
#
loop_
_entity.id
_entity.type
_entity.pdbx_description
1 polymer ?
#
loop_
_entity_poly.entity_id
_entity_poly.type
_entity_poly.pdbx_seq_one_letter_code
_entity_poly.pdbx_strand_id
1 'polypeptide(L)'
;MKDSAQFTPQLLAAGGPDNAWSPTPGEAQIAYGVDSRVEGLVATARAANAPGLLDVAAVAAGWYFGANRSGKPAYNPATGTAIDGIETDGRVNPNSGAESTIHTLLSMLALDANPELKAKALGISSTVGTDGLKVAEAETGTISGGAVVKPASAWTGEANWSGGAYVALNAGGTLKITVPVSDQARNAYPIVNQRPEAAGMTSWTSGTTFLGSTPNGGAGEQGITAAPGKLFPFSLDHAIPAGQDSLTAKAGSDVSIDGVLLQPQISSVSVSGSGGQSTLYISAATGSTDRKVDMPQGFHLSQEAFDASGQPVTPGPDQNGADHSGRVTVAPGGFTWVTLVRN
;
A
#
# COMPACT_ATOMS: atom_id res chain seq x y z
N MET A 1 -9.58 12.61 -5.78
CA MET A 1 -9.10 11.86 -6.96
C MET A 1 -7.86 11.03 -6.68
N LYS A 2 -6.63 11.58 -6.54
CA LYS A 2 -5.43 10.75 -6.35
C LYS A 2 -5.45 9.88 -5.08
N ASP A 3 -5.93 10.41 -3.96
CA ASP A 3 -6.09 9.63 -2.73
C ASP A 3 -7.02 8.41 -2.94
N SER A 4 -8.15 8.63 -3.60
CA SER A 4 -9.16 7.59 -3.87
C SER A 4 -8.74 6.58 -4.95
N ALA A 5 -8.18 7.04 -6.06
CA ALA A 5 -7.89 6.22 -7.25
C ALA A 5 -6.48 5.62 -7.25
N GLN A 6 -5.55 6.13 -6.44
CA GLN A 6 -4.16 5.66 -6.42
C GLN A 6 -3.75 5.21 -5.02
N PHE A 7 -3.85 6.09 -4.03
CA PHE A 7 -3.37 5.78 -2.68
C PHE A 7 -4.20 4.67 -2.01
N THR A 8 -5.53 4.77 -2.04
CA THR A 8 -6.40 3.77 -1.39
C THR A 8 -6.25 2.36 -1.97
N PRO A 9 -6.22 2.16 -3.31
CA PRO A 9 -5.90 0.86 -3.88
C PRO A 9 -4.50 0.34 -3.47
N GLN A 10 -3.49 1.21 -3.40
CA GLN A 10 -2.15 0.83 -2.93
C GLN A 10 -2.15 0.44 -1.44
N LEU A 11 -2.93 1.14 -0.60
CA LEU A 11 -3.14 0.82 0.81
C LEU A 11 -3.77 -0.59 0.96
N LEU A 12 -4.77 -0.91 0.16
CA LEU A 12 -5.40 -2.23 0.15
C LEU A 12 -4.42 -3.33 -0.28
N ALA A 13 -3.62 -3.08 -1.32
CA ALA A 13 -2.59 -4.02 -1.77
C ALA A 13 -1.39 -4.16 -0.81
N ALA A 14 -1.20 -3.21 0.11
CA ALA A 14 -0.19 -3.30 1.17
C ALA A 14 -0.67 -4.10 2.39
N GLY A 15 -1.93 -4.54 2.42
CA GLY A 15 -2.47 -5.37 3.50
C GLY A 15 -3.80 -4.88 4.08
N GLY A 16 -4.22 -3.66 3.74
CA GLY A 16 -5.51 -3.10 4.14
C GLY A 16 -5.39 -1.71 4.77
N PRO A 17 -6.49 -1.19 5.33
CA PRO A 17 -6.55 0.17 5.87
C PRO A 17 -5.91 0.27 7.26
N ASP A 18 -4.58 0.26 7.30
CA ASP A 18 -3.82 0.52 8.54
C ASP A 18 -4.11 1.93 9.08
N ASN A 19 -4.12 2.07 10.40
CA ASN A 19 -4.39 3.35 11.08
C ASN A 19 -3.44 4.46 10.61
N ALA A 20 -2.15 4.15 10.49
CA ALA A 20 -1.17 5.05 9.94
C ALA A 20 0.00 4.31 9.29
N TRP A 21 0.64 5.01 8.34
CA TRP A 21 1.96 4.69 7.82
C TRP A 21 2.94 5.72 8.36
N SER A 22 3.71 5.35 9.37
CA SER A 22 4.48 6.28 10.19
C SER A 22 5.97 5.90 10.29
N PRO A 23 6.74 5.80 9.18
CA PRO A 23 6.37 5.97 7.78
C PRO A 23 6.03 4.65 7.06
N THR A 24 6.24 3.52 7.72
CA THR A 24 5.94 2.18 7.20
C THR A 24 4.54 1.71 7.59
N PRO A 25 3.94 0.76 6.85
CA PRO A 25 2.75 0.04 7.29
C PRO A 25 3.05 -0.77 8.56
N GLY A 26 2.76 -0.19 9.73
CA GLY A 26 3.19 -0.75 11.02
C GLY A 26 2.15 -0.66 12.14
N GLU A 27 0.94 -0.19 11.84
CA GLU A 27 -0.11 0.00 12.83
C GLU A 27 -1.30 -0.95 12.63
N ALA A 28 -2.17 -1.02 13.64
CA ALA A 28 -3.38 -1.81 13.59
C ALA A 28 -4.33 -1.30 12.49
N GLN A 29 -5.13 -2.22 11.93
CA GLN A 29 -6.30 -1.85 11.14
C GLN A 29 -7.45 -1.56 12.09
N ILE A 30 -8.26 -0.58 11.77
CA ILE A 30 -9.26 -0.02 12.69
C ILE A 30 -10.52 0.38 11.92
N ALA A 31 -11.68 0.24 12.57
CA ALA A 31 -12.97 0.46 11.91
C ALA A 31 -13.11 1.88 11.32
N TYR A 32 -12.67 2.92 12.02
CA TYR A 32 -12.75 4.30 11.51
C TYR A 32 -11.76 4.60 10.38
N GLY A 33 -10.63 3.88 10.31
CA GLY A 33 -9.73 3.88 9.16
C GLY A 33 -10.38 3.26 7.93
N VAL A 34 -11.13 2.15 8.10
CA VAL A 34 -11.89 1.49 7.03
C VAL A 34 -13.01 2.39 6.54
N ASP A 35 -13.83 2.92 7.46
CA ASP A 35 -14.96 3.79 7.13
C ASP A 35 -14.53 5.03 6.35
N SER A 36 -13.46 5.70 6.79
CA SER A 36 -12.91 6.86 6.08
C SER A 36 -12.58 6.56 4.62
N ARG A 37 -12.13 5.33 4.30
CA ARG A 37 -11.89 4.91 2.92
C ARG A 37 -13.20 4.64 2.19
N VAL A 38 -14.15 3.92 2.79
CA VAL A 38 -15.45 3.61 2.17
C VAL A 38 -16.21 4.89 1.83
N GLU A 39 -16.42 5.77 2.81
CA GLU A 39 -17.15 7.03 2.63
C GLU A 39 -16.43 7.96 1.64
N GLY A 40 -15.09 8.09 1.76
CA GLY A 40 -14.28 8.89 0.84
C GLY A 40 -14.36 8.41 -0.61
N LEU A 41 -14.33 7.10 -0.84
CA LEU A 41 -14.48 6.49 -2.15
C LEU A 41 -15.88 6.69 -2.71
N VAL A 42 -16.93 6.43 -1.95
CA VAL A 42 -18.33 6.60 -2.37
C VAL A 42 -18.63 8.06 -2.71
N ALA A 43 -18.22 8.99 -1.85
CA ALA A 43 -18.41 10.42 -2.09
C ALA A 43 -17.65 10.90 -3.34
N THR A 44 -16.40 10.45 -3.52
CA THR A 44 -15.59 10.80 -4.68
C THR A 44 -16.15 10.18 -5.97
N ALA A 45 -16.59 8.92 -5.93
CA ALA A 45 -17.23 8.24 -7.07
C ALA A 45 -18.42 9.05 -7.58
N ARG A 46 -19.29 9.51 -6.66
CA ARG A 46 -20.43 10.35 -6.97
C ARG A 46 -20.03 11.71 -7.53
N ALA A 47 -19.13 12.42 -6.82
CA ALA A 47 -18.75 13.78 -7.19
C ALA A 47 -17.99 13.86 -8.53
N ALA A 48 -17.19 12.85 -8.84
CA ALA A 48 -16.36 12.80 -10.04
C ALA A 48 -16.94 11.92 -11.16
N ASN A 49 -18.12 11.31 -10.96
CA ASN A 49 -18.70 10.31 -11.86
C ASN A 49 -17.70 9.19 -12.21
N ALA A 50 -17.00 8.66 -11.20
CA ALA A 50 -15.91 7.70 -11.32
C ALA A 50 -16.34 6.33 -10.77
N PRO A 51 -17.05 5.51 -11.55
CA PRO A 51 -17.71 4.29 -11.06
C PRO A 51 -16.73 3.23 -10.54
N GLY A 52 -15.50 3.16 -11.06
CA GLY A 52 -14.50 2.18 -10.62
C GLY A 52 -14.09 2.34 -9.16
N LEU A 53 -14.29 3.54 -8.57
CA LEU A 53 -14.03 3.76 -7.15
C LEU A 53 -15.00 2.97 -6.25
N LEU A 54 -16.16 2.54 -6.76
CA LEU A 54 -17.07 1.67 -6.01
C LEU A 54 -16.54 0.24 -5.90
N ASP A 55 -15.76 -0.25 -6.86
CA ASP A 55 -15.08 -1.55 -6.73
C ASP A 55 -14.00 -1.51 -5.66
N VAL A 56 -13.23 -0.41 -5.62
CA VAL A 56 -12.26 -0.17 -4.54
C VAL A 56 -12.99 -0.07 -3.18
N ALA A 57 -14.15 0.58 -3.13
CA ALA A 57 -14.95 0.70 -1.91
C ALA A 57 -15.48 -0.66 -1.45
N ALA A 58 -15.84 -1.55 -2.37
CA ALA A 58 -16.27 -2.90 -2.04
C ALA A 58 -15.16 -3.71 -1.37
N VAL A 59 -13.92 -3.62 -1.89
CA VAL A 59 -12.75 -4.27 -1.28
C VAL A 59 -12.48 -3.71 0.12
N ALA A 60 -12.52 -2.39 0.30
CA ALA A 60 -12.35 -1.76 1.61
C ALA A 60 -13.44 -2.21 2.60
N ALA A 61 -14.71 -2.19 2.19
CA ALA A 61 -15.85 -2.62 3.02
C ALA A 61 -15.82 -4.11 3.34
N GLY A 62 -15.23 -4.94 2.46
CA GLY A 62 -14.99 -6.37 2.70
C GLY A 62 -14.25 -6.66 4.01
N TRP A 63 -13.47 -5.70 4.52
CA TRP A 63 -12.82 -5.79 5.83
C TRP A 63 -13.82 -6.10 6.95
N TYR A 64 -15.03 -5.50 6.91
CA TYR A 64 -16.07 -5.74 7.92
C TYR A 64 -16.60 -7.18 7.91
N PHE A 65 -16.50 -7.86 6.76
CA PHE A 65 -17.09 -9.18 6.53
C PHE A 65 -16.07 -10.33 6.55
N GLY A 66 -14.78 -10.03 6.80
CA GLY A 66 -13.73 -11.02 6.98
C GLY A 66 -12.56 -10.92 6.00
N ALA A 67 -12.63 -10.05 4.99
CA ALA A 67 -11.49 -9.76 4.11
C ALA A 67 -10.49 -8.82 4.79
N ASN A 68 -9.93 -9.31 5.89
CA ASN A 68 -8.99 -8.62 6.75
C ASN A 68 -7.93 -9.62 7.25
N ARG A 69 -6.86 -9.12 7.85
CA ARG A 69 -5.73 -9.96 8.30
C ARG A 69 -6.09 -11.01 9.37
N SER A 70 -7.22 -10.87 10.07
CA SER A 70 -7.68 -11.89 11.03
C SER A 70 -8.50 -13.01 10.39
N GLY A 71 -9.02 -12.79 9.18
CA GLY A 71 -9.94 -13.70 8.49
C GLY A 71 -11.31 -13.84 9.19
N LYS A 72 -11.64 -12.97 10.14
CA LYS A 72 -12.89 -13.02 10.92
C LYS A 72 -13.74 -11.78 10.63
N PRO A 73 -15.08 -11.90 10.64
CA PRO A 73 -15.97 -10.75 10.55
C PRO A 73 -15.66 -9.73 11.66
N ALA A 74 -15.54 -8.47 11.27
CA ALA A 74 -15.33 -7.34 12.16
C ALA A 74 -16.64 -6.65 12.55
N TYR A 75 -17.74 -6.91 11.83
CA TYR A 75 -19.08 -6.41 12.12
C TYR A 75 -20.06 -7.55 12.45
N ASN A 76 -20.91 -7.35 13.46
CA ASN A 76 -22.02 -8.24 13.79
C ASN A 76 -23.37 -7.60 13.42
N PRO A 77 -24.05 -8.07 12.36
CA PRO A 77 -25.33 -7.51 11.93
C PRO A 77 -26.49 -7.79 12.89
N ALA A 78 -26.40 -8.81 13.75
CA ALA A 78 -27.48 -9.14 14.69
C ALA A 78 -27.56 -8.14 15.87
N THR A 79 -26.42 -7.54 16.23
CA THR A 79 -26.31 -6.63 17.39
C THR A 79 -25.91 -5.21 16.99
N GLY A 80 -25.42 -5.00 15.77
CA GLY A 80 -24.88 -3.72 15.32
C GLY A 80 -23.48 -3.40 15.87
N THR A 81 -22.85 -4.32 16.60
CA THR A 81 -21.53 -4.11 17.21
C THR A 81 -20.40 -4.36 16.23
N ALA A 82 -19.24 -3.73 16.46
CA ALA A 82 -18.05 -3.91 15.65
C ALA A 82 -16.79 -4.03 16.52
N ILE A 83 -15.77 -4.73 16.03
CA ILE A 83 -14.47 -4.77 16.70
C ILE A 83 -13.77 -3.41 16.55
N ASP A 84 -12.89 -3.10 17.49
CA ASP A 84 -12.13 -1.84 17.49
C ASP A 84 -11.06 -1.84 16.40
N GLY A 85 -10.40 -2.99 16.25
CA GLY A 85 -9.33 -3.16 15.28
C GLY A 85 -8.66 -4.52 15.31
N ILE A 86 -7.66 -4.65 14.44
CA ILE A 86 -6.87 -5.85 14.23
C ILE A 86 -5.39 -5.45 14.18
N GLU A 87 -4.63 -5.97 15.12
CA GLU A 87 -3.18 -5.74 15.26
C GLU A 87 -2.42 -6.22 14.02
N THR A 88 -1.17 -5.77 13.86
CA THR A 88 -0.31 -6.16 12.72
C THR A 88 -0.08 -7.67 12.60
N ASP A 89 -0.13 -8.40 13.72
CA ASP A 89 -0.01 -9.86 13.78
C ASP A 89 -1.35 -10.62 13.56
N GLY A 90 -2.44 -9.90 13.29
CA GLY A 90 -3.77 -10.46 13.05
C GLY A 90 -4.61 -10.67 14.32
N ARG A 91 -4.08 -10.37 15.51
CA ARG A 91 -4.84 -10.45 16.75
C ARG A 91 -5.98 -9.42 16.75
N VAL A 92 -7.19 -9.88 17.09
CA VAL A 92 -8.38 -9.03 17.16
C VAL A 92 -8.44 -8.30 18.51
N ASN A 93 -8.71 -7.00 18.48
CA ASN A 93 -9.18 -6.24 19.64
C ASN A 93 -10.71 -6.28 19.67
N PRO A 94 -11.33 -7.10 20.55
CA PRO A 94 -12.78 -7.33 20.54
C PRO A 94 -13.57 -6.19 21.21
N ASN A 95 -12.91 -5.13 21.68
CA ASN A 95 -13.60 -3.96 22.19
C ASN A 95 -14.53 -3.38 21.09
N SER A 96 -15.64 -2.79 21.49
CA SER A 96 -16.61 -2.15 20.59
C SER A 96 -16.85 -0.75 21.12
N GLY A 97 -15.84 0.10 20.99
CA GLY A 97 -15.89 1.50 21.42
C GLY A 97 -16.96 2.29 20.64
N ALA A 98 -17.32 3.46 21.14
CA ALA A 98 -18.29 4.33 20.46
C ALA A 98 -17.82 4.70 19.05
N GLU A 99 -16.54 5.05 18.90
CA GLU A 99 -15.94 5.43 17.62
C GLU A 99 -16.00 4.28 16.59
N SER A 100 -15.47 3.10 16.93
CA SER A 100 -15.49 1.94 16.03
C SER A 100 -16.90 1.48 15.67
N THR A 101 -17.84 1.55 16.62
CA THR A 101 -19.25 1.21 16.38
C THR A 101 -19.92 2.21 15.45
N ILE A 102 -19.79 3.52 15.70
CA ILE A 102 -20.40 4.58 14.88
C ILE A 102 -19.87 4.52 13.45
N HIS A 103 -18.55 4.45 13.26
CA HIS A 103 -17.92 4.40 11.94
C HIS A 103 -18.31 3.14 11.17
N THR A 104 -18.43 2.00 11.84
CA THR A 104 -18.94 0.78 11.18
C THR A 104 -20.37 0.96 10.69
N LEU A 105 -21.25 1.55 11.52
CA LEU A 105 -22.64 1.78 11.14
C LEU A 105 -22.79 2.83 10.03
N LEU A 106 -21.92 3.85 9.98
CA LEU A 106 -21.85 4.79 8.86
C LEU A 106 -21.52 4.06 7.55
N SER A 107 -20.48 3.22 7.55
CA SER A 107 -20.18 2.35 6.42
C SER A 107 -21.38 1.48 6.02
N MET A 108 -22.11 0.89 6.96
CA MET A 108 -23.30 0.09 6.64
C MET A 108 -24.42 0.94 6.00
N LEU A 109 -24.64 2.17 6.46
CA LEU A 109 -25.58 3.11 5.84
C LEU A 109 -25.14 3.49 4.42
N ALA A 110 -23.84 3.69 4.18
CA ALA A 110 -23.30 3.94 2.85
C ALA A 110 -23.54 2.73 1.92
N LEU A 111 -23.37 1.50 2.41
CA LEU A 111 -23.70 0.29 1.66
C LEU A 111 -25.21 0.21 1.37
N ASP A 112 -26.07 0.44 2.36
CA ASP A 112 -27.53 0.40 2.18
C ASP A 112 -28.03 1.41 1.13
N ALA A 113 -27.39 2.57 1.04
CA ALA A 113 -27.68 3.58 0.02
C ALA A 113 -27.17 3.24 -1.39
N ASN A 114 -26.31 2.22 -1.52
CA ASN A 114 -25.68 1.81 -2.79
C ASN A 114 -25.80 0.28 -2.99
N PRO A 115 -26.94 -0.23 -3.49
CA PRO A 115 -27.22 -1.68 -3.53
C PRO A 115 -26.19 -2.53 -4.29
N GLU A 116 -25.65 -2.03 -5.40
CA GLU A 116 -24.61 -2.75 -6.18
C GLU A 116 -23.30 -2.86 -5.40
N LEU A 117 -22.86 -1.76 -4.78
CA LEU A 117 -21.70 -1.74 -3.89
C LEU A 117 -21.91 -2.69 -2.71
N LYS A 118 -23.08 -2.65 -2.08
CA LYS A 118 -23.44 -3.57 -0.99
C LYS A 118 -23.34 -5.03 -1.40
N ALA A 119 -23.89 -5.38 -2.57
CA ALA A 119 -23.83 -6.75 -3.08
C ALA A 119 -22.37 -7.20 -3.30
N LYS A 120 -21.52 -6.35 -3.89
CA LYS A 120 -20.10 -6.63 -4.08
C LYS A 120 -19.37 -6.79 -2.75
N ALA A 121 -19.58 -5.87 -1.80
CA ALA A 121 -18.93 -5.90 -0.49
C ALA A 121 -19.31 -7.16 0.32
N LEU A 122 -20.60 -7.52 0.36
CA LEU A 122 -21.08 -8.76 1.03
C LEU A 122 -20.59 -10.03 0.33
N GLY A 123 -20.26 -9.94 -0.96
CA GLY A 123 -19.64 -11.02 -1.73
C GLY A 123 -18.17 -11.27 -1.38
N ILE A 124 -17.54 -10.35 -0.64
CA ILE A 124 -16.12 -10.39 -0.25
C ILE A 124 -16.03 -10.71 1.25
N SER A 125 -15.51 -11.88 1.59
CA SER A 125 -15.37 -12.33 2.98
C SER A 125 -13.97 -12.84 3.32
N SER A 126 -13.05 -12.83 2.37
CA SER A 126 -11.67 -13.26 2.58
C SER A 126 -10.70 -12.52 1.66
N THR A 127 -9.54 -12.16 2.20
CA THR A 127 -8.37 -11.74 1.41
C THR A 127 -7.55 -12.97 1.08
N VAL A 128 -7.44 -13.28 -0.20
CA VAL A 128 -6.67 -14.45 -0.70
C VAL A 128 -5.18 -14.15 -0.72
N GLY A 129 -4.80 -12.93 -1.09
CA GLY A 129 -3.41 -12.52 -1.15
C GLY A 129 -3.26 -11.05 -1.48
N THR A 130 -2.11 -10.50 -1.09
CA THR A 130 -1.70 -9.14 -1.41
C THR A 130 -0.27 -9.16 -1.94
N ASP A 131 0.00 -8.30 -2.92
CA ASP A 131 1.34 -7.95 -3.36
C ASP A 131 1.42 -6.44 -3.52
N GLY A 132 2.00 -5.76 -2.54
CA GLY A 132 2.09 -4.31 -2.52
C GLY A 132 3.37 -3.83 -1.85
N LEU A 133 3.27 -2.70 -1.14
CA LEU A 133 4.41 -2.11 -0.45
C LEU A 133 5.04 -3.09 0.55
N LYS A 134 6.37 -3.18 0.53
CA LYS A 134 7.18 -3.98 1.47
C LYS A 134 8.32 -3.14 2.02
N VAL A 135 8.67 -3.36 3.28
CA VAL A 135 9.82 -2.72 3.93
C VAL A 135 11.03 -3.63 3.79
N ALA A 136 12.18 -3.05 3.41
CA ALA A 136 13.49 -3.67 3.57
C ALA A 136 14.29 -2.88 4.62
N GLU A 137 14.47 -3.48 5.79
CA GLU A 137 15.06 -2.84 6.96
C GLU A 137 16.57 -2.60 6.77
N ALA A 138 17.03 -1.40 7.10
CA ALA A 138 18.42 -1.00 6.88
C ALA A 138 19.39 -1.82 7.74
N GLU A 139 19.02 -2.15 8.98
CA GLU A 139 19.85 -2.86 9.95
C GLU A 139 20.12 -4.32 9.58
N THR A 140 19.40 -4.86 8.60
CA THR A 140 19.67 -6.20 8.03
C THR A 140 20.74 -6.20 6.96
N GLY A 141 21.19 -5.01 6.54
CA GLY A 141 22.16 -4.81 5.46
C GLY A 141 23.62 -4.98 5.89
N THR A 142 24.51 -4.97 4.89
CA THR A 142 25.96 -4.93 5.10
C THR A 142 26.43 -3.49 5.18
N ILE A 143 27.07 -3.13 6.29
CA ILE A 143 27.47 -1.75 6.62
C ILE A 143 29.00 -1.61 6.55
N SER A 144 29.46 -0.50 5.99
CA SER A 144 30.86 -0.05 6.07
C SER A 144 30.87 1.45 6.41
N GLY A 145 31.69 1.86 7.38
CA GLY A 145 31.75 3.26 7.81
C GLY A 145 30.49 3.75 8.54
N GLY A 146 29.91 2.90 9.39
CA GLY A 146 28.70 3.19 10.16
C GLY A 146 28.33 2.04 11.11
N ALA A 147 27.16 2.11 11.74
CA ALA A 147 26.65 1.07 12.63
C ALA A 147 25.11 1.08 12.72
N VAL A 148 24.54 -0.04 13.18
CA VAL A 148 23.14 -0.10 13.61
C VAL A 148 22.98 0.62 14.94
N VAL A 149 21.94 1.44 15.07
CA VAL A 149 21.58 2.16 16.28
C VAL A 149 20.19 1.71 16.72
N LYS A 150 20.08 1.29 17.98
CA LYS A 150 18.80 1.01 18.64
C LYS A 150 18.47 2.13 19.62
N PRO A 151 17.55 3.06 19.28
CA PRO A 151 17.14 4.10 20.21
C PRO A 151 16.38 3.51 21.41
N ALA A 152 16.27 4.31 22.49
CA ALA A 152 15.49 3.91 23.68
C ALA A 152 14.00 3.70 23.37
N SER A 153 13.49 4.36 22.33
CA SER A 153 12.13 4.26 21.82
C SER A 153 12.17 4.28 20.29
N ALA A 154 11.36 3.44 19.65
CA ALA A 154 11.14 3.51 18.20
C ALA A 154 10.38 4.79 17.82
N TRP A 155 9.49 5.26 18.70
CA TRP A 155 8.73 6.48 18.53
C TRP A 155 9.63 7.72 18.67
N THR A 156 9.65 8.56 17.64
CA THR A 156 10.43 9.81 17.56
C THR A 156 9.71 11.03 18.13
N GLY A 157 8.42 10.89 18.47
CA GLY A 157 7.52 12.02 18.71
C GLY A 157 6.65 12.39 17.51
N GLU A 158 6.89 11.78 16.35
CA GLU A 158 6.13 12.01 15.10
C GLU A 158 6.00 10.77 14.22
N ALA A 159 7.04 9.93 14.17
CA ALA A 159 7.10 8.71 13.38
C ALA A 159 7.79 7.61 14.20
N ASN A 160 7.76 6.39 13.69
CA ASN A 160 8.43 5.23 14.23
C ASN A 160 9.59 4.82 13.34
N TRP A 161 10.74 4.51 13.95
CA TRP A 161 11.76 3.70 13.29
C TRP A 161 11.20 2.29 13.09
N SER A 162 11.12 1.80 11.85
CA SER A 162 10.73 0.42 11.57
C SER A 162 11.73 -0.55 12.21
N GLY A 163 11.24 -1.70 12.67
CA GLY A 163 12.04 -2.63 13.47
C GLY A 163 12.56 -2.10 14.82
N GLY A 164 12.33 -0.82 15.14
CA GLY A 164 12.87 -0.14 16.33
C GLY A 164 14.37 0.12 16.26
N ALA A 165 14.96 0.16 15.07
CA ALA A 165 16.39 0.43 14.84
C ALA A 165 16.59 1.21 13.54
N TYR A 166 17.79 1.72 13.33
CA TYR A 166 18.19 2.33 12.05
C TYR A 166 19.70 2.18 11.84
N VAL A 167 20.19 2.46 10.64
CA VAL A 167 21.63 2.53 10.34
C VAL A 167 22.10 3.97 10.36
N ALA A 168 23.08 4.26 11.21
CA ALA A 168 23.86 5.49 11.16
C ALA A 168 25.08 5.27 10.26
N LEU A 169 25.18 6.00 9.14
CA LEU A 169 26.39 6.05 8.32
C LEU A 169 27.13 7.35 8.57
N ASN A 170 28.46 7.27 8.61
CA ASN A 170 29.33 8.45 8.55
C ASN A 170 29.49 8.89 7.09
N ALA A 171 29.96 10.12 6.87
CA ALA A 171 30.39 10.57 5.55
C ALA A 171 31.34 9.56 4.87
N GLY A 172 31.03 9.17 3.63
CA GLY A 172 31.75 8.16 2.86
C GLY A 172 31.36 6.70 3.15
N GLY A 173 30.55 6.46 4.19
CA GLY A 173 30.02 5.15 4.54
C GLY A 173 29.08 4.58 3.48
N THR A 174 28.92 3.27 3.49
CA THR A 174 28.06 2.53 2.56
C THR A 174 27.17 1.54 3.29
N LEU A 175 25.96 1.37 2.80
CA LEU A 175 25.00 0.37 3.26
C LEU A 175 24.47 -0.39 2.05
N LYS A 176 24.62 -1.72 2.04
CA LYS A 176 23.98 -2.60 1.06
C LYS A 176 22.81 -3.33 1.70
N ILE A 177 21.60 -3.02 1.27
CA ILE A 177 20.35 -3.63 1.74
C ILE A 177 19.94 -4.73 0.76
N THR A 178 19.61 -5.91 1.29
CA THR A 178 19.00 -6.98 0.49
C THR A 178 17.52 -6.68 0.32
N VAL A 179 17.01 -6.74 -0.90
CA VAL A 179 15.59 -6.55 -1.23
C VAL A 179 15.03 -7.83 -1.85
N PRO A 180 13.75 -8.18 -1.64
CA PRO A 180 13.15 -9.37 -2.26
C PRO A 180 13.29 -9.34 -3.78
N VAL A 181 13.59 -10.45 -4.45
CA VAL A 181 13.59 -10.48 -5.92
C VAL A 181 12.15 -10.33 -6.44
N SER A 182 11.98 -9.62 -7.56
CA SER A 182 10.69 -9.45 -8.24
C SER A 182 10.85 -9.61 -9.74
N ASP A 183 9.81 -10.15 -10.39
CA ASP A 183 9.72 -10.28 -11.84
C ASP A 183 9.40 -8.96 -12.55
N GLN A 184 9.14 -7.89 -11.79
CA GLN A 184 8.86 -6.55 -12.25
C GLN A 184 9.78 -5.52 -11.59
N ALA A 185 9.87 -4.35 -12.23
CA ALA A 185 10.54 -3.21 -11.62
C ALA A 185 9.76 -2.73 -10.39
N ARG A 186 10.47 -2.10 -9.45
CA ARG A 186 9.90 -1.60 -8.19
C ARG A 186 10.36 -0.18 -7.92
N ASN A 187 9.44 0.72 -7.61
CA ASN A 187 9.81 2.01 -7.06
C ASN A 187 10.43 1.78 -5.68
N ALA A 188 11.43 2.58 -5.34
CA ALA A 188 12.12 2.52 -4.06
C ALA A 188 12.02 3.89 -3.39
N TYR A 189 11.66 3.86 -2.11
CA TYR A 189 11.55 5.03 -1.26
C TYR A 189 12.42 4.84 -0.01
N PRO A 190 13.71 5.20 -0.07
CA PRO A 190 14.52 5.16 1.13
C PRO A 190 13.94 6.06 2.22
N ILE A 191 13.83 5.49 3.41
CA ILE A 191 13.35 6.18 4.60
C ILE A 191 14.58 6.74 5.31
N VAL A 192 14.68 8.07 5.27
CA VAL A 192 15.81 8.81 5.83
C VAL A 192 15.29 9.77 6.87
N ASN A 193 15.99 9.87 8.01
CA ASN A 193 15.77 10.95 8.95
C ASN A 193 16.55 12.19 8.51
N GLN A 194 15.84 13.08 7.83
CA GLN A 194 16.36 14.35 7.38
C GLN A 194 16.51 15.29 8.58
N ARG A 195 17.74 15.65 8.92
CA ARG A 195 18.05 16.57 10.03
C ARG A 195 17.65 18.02 9.70
N PRO A 196 17.46 18.90 10.70
CA PRO A 196 17.12 20.32 10.49
C PRO A 196 18.17 21.05 9.67
N GLU A 197 19.42 20.93 10.10
CA GLU A 197 20.56 21.59 9.50
C GLU A 197 20.85 21.04 8.10
N ALA A 198 21.32 21.91 7.21
CA ALA A 198 21.75 21.51 5.89
C ALA A 198 22.87 20.46 5.99
N ALA A 199 22.72 19.37 5.25
CA ALA A 199 23.69 18.29 5.17
C ALA A 199 23.82 17.81 3.72
N GLY A 200 24.71 16.85 3.49
CA GLY A 200 24.92 16.26 2.18
C GLY A 200 23.76 15.39 1.72
N MET A 201 24.01 14.62 0.67
CA MET A 201 23.05 13.68 0.09
C MET A 201 23.55 12.25 0.26
N THR A 202 22.64 11.29 0.23
CA THR A 202 22.96 9.87 0.06
C THR A 202 22.60 9.43 -1.35
N SER A 203 23.57 8.85 -2.05
CA SER A 203 23.37 8.31 -3.40
C SER A 203 22.93 6.84 -3.34
N TRP A 204 21.99 6.45 -4.21
CA TRP A 204 21.39 5.12 -4.21
C TRP A 204 21.60 4.42 -5.55
N THR A 205 22.02 3.16 -5.51
CA THR A 205 22.34 2.35 -6.69
C THR A 205 21.84 0.92 -6.58
N SER A 206 21.46 0.29 -7.70
CA SER A 206 21.22 -1.16 -7.78
C SER A 206 22.18 -1.76 -8.80
N GLY A 207 23.11 -2.58 -8.34
CA GLY A 207 24.29 -2.97 -9.12
C GLY A 207 25.09 -1.72 -9.53
N THR A 208 25.29 -1.52 -10.84
CA THR A 208 25.95 -0.33 -11.39
C THR A 208 24.98 0.80 -11.76
N THR A 209 23.67 0.58 -11.62
CA THR A 209 22.65 1.54 -12.04
C THR A 209 22.40 2.55 -10.93
N PHE A 210 22.62 3.83 -11.21
CA PHE A 210 22.22 4.93 -10.32
C PHE A 210 20.70 5.09 -10.34
N LEU A 211 20.08 5.13 -9.16
CA LEU A 211 18.63 5.24 -9.01
C LEU A 211 18.17 6.63 -8.57
N GLY A 212 19.04 7.39 -7.90
CA GLY A 212 18.71 8.72 -7.39
C GLY A 212 19.47 9.06 -6.10
N SER A 213 19.03 10.10 -5.43
CA SER A 213 19.63 10.55 -4.16
C SER A 213 18.59 11.06 -3.17
N THR A 214 18.90 10.98 -1.88
CA THR A 214 18.05 11.48 -0.79
C THR A 214 18.78 12.51 0.06
N PRO A 215 18.09 13.53 0.59
CA PRO A 215 18.70 14.52 1.47
C PRO A 215 18.99 13.93 2.85
N ASN A 216 20.16 14.24 3.40
CA ASN A 216 20.52 13.84 4.77
C ASN A 216 20.13 14.92 5.81
N GLY A 217 19.85 16.14 5.35
CA GLY A 217 19.53 17.29 6.19
C GLY A 217 18.74 18.36 5.44
N GLY A 218 18.55 19.52 6.04
CA GLY A 218 17.78 20.64 5.49
C GLY A 218 16.27 20.47 5.62
N ALA A 219 15.79 19.78 6.66
CA ALA A 219 14.35 19.69 6.95
C ALA A 219 13.74 21.03 7.39
N GLY A 220 14.57 21.98 7.84
CA GLY A 220 14.14 23.27 8.36
C GLY A 220 13.93 23.24 9.88
N GLU A 221 13.38 24.33 10.42
CA GLU A 221 13.07 24.44 11.85
C GLU A 221 12.04 23.38 12.28
N GLN A 222 12.18 22.93 13.52
CA GLN A 222 11.27 21.97 14.13
C GLN A 222 9.84 22.54 14.17
N GLY A 223 8.87 21.68 13.83
CA GLY A 223 7.46 22.00 13.94
C GLY A 223 6.90 21.88 15.36
N ILE A 224 5.64 21.50 15.47
CA ILE A 224 4.95 21.33 16.76
C ILE A 224 5.22 19.97 17.43
N THR A 225 5.81 19.02 16.71
CA THR A 225 6.16 17.68 17.21
C THR A 225 7.47 17.73 17.99
N ALA A 226 7.74 16.72 18.81
CA ALA A 226 9.01 16.62 19.55
C ALA A 226 10.18 16.13 18.67
N ALA A 227 9.91 15.71 17.44
CA ALA A 227 10.91 15.15 16.54
C ALA A 227 11.85 16.26 16.04
N PRO A 228 13.17 16.16 16.28
CA PRO A 228 14.11 17.18 15.86
C PRO A 228 14.40 17.11 14.36
N GLY A 229 13.62 16.41 13.53
CA GLY A 229 13.89 16.18 12.12
C GLY A 229 12.73 15.43 11.48
N LYS A 230 12.87 15.06 10.21
CA LYS A 230 11.80 14.43 9.44
C LYS A 230 12.20 13.04 8.99
N LEU A 231 11.61 12.01 9.60
CA LEU A 231 11.71 10.63 9.12
C LEU A 231 10.72 10.43 7.96
N PHE A 232 11.24 10.26 6.75
CA PHE A 232 10.39 10.32 5.55
C PHE A 232 10.84 9.37 4.44
N PRO A 233 9.90 8.74 3.70
CA PRO A 233 10.21 7.97 2.51
C PRO A 233 10.40 8.90 1.30
N PHE A 234 11.63 9.00 0.81
CA PHE A 234 11.96 9.84 -0.36
C PHE A 234 11.95 9.03 -1.65
N SER A 235 11.24 9.49 -2.68
CA SER A 235 11.25 8.85 -4.00
C SER A 235 12.62 8.93 -4.66
N LEU A 236 13.08 7.82 -5.23
CA LEU A 236 14.20 7.80 -6.18
C LEU A 236 13.71 8.12 -7.61
N ASP A 237 14.64 8.57 -8.47
CA ASP A 237 14.35 8.97 -9.85
C ASP A 237 14.04 7.76 -10.76
N HIS A 238 14.63 6.61 -10.44
CA HIS A 238 14.46 5.37 -11.19
C HIS A 238 14.07 4.19 -10.29
N ALA A 239 13.22 3.33 -10.83
CA ALA A 239 12.84 2.08 -10.19
C ALA A 239 14.02 1.09 -10.16
N ILE A 240 14.04 0.23 -9.14
CA ILE A 240 14.90 -0.95 -9.11
C ILE A 240 14.46 -1.88 -10.25
N PRO A 241 15.37 -2.29 -11.16
CA PRO A 241 15.03 -3.19 -12.25
C PRO A 241 14.54 -4.56 -11.76
N ALA A 242 13.72 -5.24 -12.57
CA ALA A 242 13.32 -6.62 -12.33
C ALA A 242 14.54 -7.53 -12.14
N GLY A 243 14.40 -8.55 -11.28
CA GLY A 243 15.46 -9.51 -10.98
C GLY A 243 16.55 -9.02 -10.01
N GLN A 244 16.64 -7.71 -9.71
CA GLN A 244 17.61 -7.19 -8.76
C GLN A 244 17.24 -7.53 -7.32
N ASP A 245 18.24 -7.85 -6.49
CA ASP A 245 18.08 -8.33 -5.13
C ASP A 245 18.70 -7.40 -4.07
N SER A 246 19.24 -6.26 -4.50
CA SER A 246 19.91 -5.34 -3.59
C SER A 246 19.90 -3.89 -4.03
N LEU A 247 20.00 -3.02 -3.02
CA LEU A 247 20.10 -1.57 -3.14
C LEU A 247 21.26 -1.10 -2.26
N THR A 248 22.12 -0.25 -2.81
CA THR A 248 23.32 0.26 -2.11
C THR A 248 23.22 1.78 -1.94
N ALA A 249 23.28 2.23 -0.69
CA ALA A 249 23.47 3.60 -0.30
C ALA A 249 24.96 3.93 -0.15
N LYS A 250 25.36 5.12 -0.61
CA LYS A 250 26.64 5.74 -0.29
C LYS A 250 26.40 7.15 0.23
N ALA A 251 26.79 7.37 1.47
CA ALA A 251 26.53 8.59 2.22
C ALA A 251 27.55 9.69 1.86
N GLY A 252 27.08 10.86 1.42
CA GLY A 252 27.91 12.05 1.21
C GLY A 252 28.17 12.87 2.47
N SER A 253 27.39 12.63 3.52
CA SER A 253 27.55 13.17 4.88
C SER A 253 26.96 12.15 5.86
N ASP A 254 27.06 12.43 7.16
CA ASP A 254 26.39 11.60 8.16
C ASP A 254 24.88 11.52 7.90
N VAL A 255 24.29 10.34 8.07
CA VAL A 255 22.88 10.07 7.79
C VAL A 255 22.34 8.95 8.67
N SER A 256 21.07 9.02 9.00
CA SER A 256 20.32 7.95 9.65
C SER A 256 19.29 7.39 8.67
N ILE A 257 19.41 6.10 8.34
CA ILE A 257 18.58 5.38 7.36
C ILE A 257 17.81 4.30 8.10
N ASP A 258 16.49 4.36 8.05
CA ASP A 258 15.56 3.40 8.67
C ASP A 258 15.44 2.13 7.82
N GLY A 259 15.18 2.32 6.54
CA GLY A 259 14.99 1.23 5.60
C GLY A 259 14.62 1.76 4.22
N VAL A 260 14.04 0.90 3.40
CA VAL A 260 13.56 1.25 2.07
C VAL A 260 12.17 0.66 1.87
N LEU A 261 11.20 1.50 1.56
CA LEU A 261 9.89 1.05 1.09
C LEU A 261 10.00 0.69 -0.39
N LEU A 262 9.53 -0.50 -0.73
CA LEU A 262 9.57 -1.07 -2.07
C LEU A 262 8.14 -1.20 -2.57
N GLN A 263 7.82 -0.54 -3.68
CA GLN A 263 6.52 -0.62 -4.32
C GLN A 263 6.64 -1.33 -5.68
N PRO A 264 5.97 -2.47 -5.88
CA PRO A 264 5.79 -3.04 -7.21
C PRO A 264 5.21 -2.02 -8.19
N GLN A 265 5.66 -2.03 -9.44
CA GLN A 265 5.04 -1.19 -10.46
C GLN A 265 3.57 -1.55 -10.68
N ILE A 266 3.23 -2.84 -10.58
CA ILE A 266 1.86 -3.33 -10.46
C ILE A 266 1.71 -4.06 -9.13
N SER A 267 0.94 -3.46 -8.23
CA SER A 267 0.48 -4.09 -6.98
C SER A 267 -0.81 -4.85 -7.21
N SER A 268 -1.18 -5.77 -6.31
CA SER A 268 -2.47 -6.47 -6.37
C SER A 268 -3.05 -6.78 -5.00
N VAL A 269 -4.38 -6.82 -4.92
CA VAL A 269 -5.13 -7.45 -3.83
C VAL A 269 -6.17 -8.40 -4.42
N SER A 270 -6.07 -9.68 -4.02
CA SER A 270 -7.01 -10.73 -4.40
C SER A 270 -7.96 -11.02 -3.26
N VAL A 271 -9.25 -11.03 -3.55
CA VAL A 271 -10.33 -11.26 -2.59
C VAL A 271 -11.24 -12.40 -3.05
N SER A 272 -11.92 -13.04 -2.10
CA SER A 272 -12.89 -14.09 -2.38
C SER A 272 -14.07 -14.06 -1.41
N GLY A 273 -15.12 -14.80 -1.75
CA GLY A 273 -16.30 -15.02 -0.93
C GLY A 273 -17.44 -15.59 -1.77
N SER A 274 -18.69 -15.31 -1.38
CA SER A 274 -19.87 -15.74 -2.15
C SER A 274 -19.96 -15.06 -3.53
N GLY A 275 -19.28 -13.93 -3.72
CA GLY A 275 -19.17 -13.23 -5.01
C GLY A 275 -18.17 -13.85 -5.99
N GLY A 276 -17.47 -14.91 -5.59
CA GLY A 276 -16.38 -15.50 -6.39
C GLY A 276 -15.02 -14.89 -6.07
N GLN A 277 -14.01 -15.19 -6.89
CA GLN A 277 -12.66 -14.68 -6.74
C GLN A 277 -12.42 -13.50 -7.69
N SER A 278 -11.91 -12.40 -7.12
CA SER A 278 -11.58 -11.18 -7.85
C SER A 278 -10.19 -10.69 -7.46
N THR A 279 -9.52 -9.97 -8.35
CA THR A 279 -8.24 -9.32 -8.09
C THR A 279 -8.28 -7.90 -8.61
N LEU A 280 -7.91 -6.95 -7.74
CA LEU A 280 -7.66 -5.57 -8.11
C LEU A 280 -6.16 -5.44 -8.39
N TYR A 281 -5.78 -5.04 -9.61
CA TYR A 281 -4.41 -4.69 -9.98
C TYR A 281 -4.25 -3.18 -9.99
N ILE A 282 -3.14 -2.66 -9.45
CA ILE A 282 -2.94 -1.22 -9.22
C ILE A 282 -1.61 -0.79 -9.80
N SER A 283 -1.61 0.23 -10.66
CA SER A 283 -0.40 0.75 -11.28
C SER A 283 0.23 1.89 -10.48
N ALA A 284 1.50 1.74 -10.18
CA ALA A 284 2.41 2.81 -9.79
C ALA A 284 3.38 3.19 -10.94
N ALA A 285 3.18 2.59 -12.12
CA ALA A 285 3.99 2.84 -13.30
C ALA A 285 3.57 4.13 -14.03
N THR A 286 4.53 4.77 -14.71
CA THR A 286 4.29 5.94 -15.56
C THR A 286 3.76 5.57 -16.96
N GLY A 287 3.82 4.29 -17.33
CA GLY A 287 3.29 3.74 -18.58
C GLY A 287 2.33 2.58 -18.34
N SER A 288 1.58 2.21 -19.38
CA SER A 288 0.73 1.01 -19.35
C SER A 288 1.58 -0.23 -19.16
N THR A 289 1.12 -1.16 -18.34
CA THR A 289 1.83 -2.41 -18.04
C THR A 289 0.90 -3.60 -18.22
N ASP A 290 1.40 -4.65 -18.85
CA ASP A 290 0.71 -5.92 -18.95
C ASP A 290 1.26 -6.91 -17.94
N ARG A 291 0.36 -7.57 -17.21
CA ARG A 291 0.68 -8.67 -16.29
C ARG A 291 0.10 -9.96 -16.81
N LYS A 292 0.93 -11.00 -16.83
CA LYS A 292 0.46 -12.36 -17.09
C LYS A 292 -0.20 -12.89 -15.83
N VAL A 293 -1.36 -13.52 -16.00
CA VAL A 293 -2.13 -14.16 -14.93
C VAL A 293 -2.25 -15.64 -15.25
N ASP A 294 -1.99 -16.47 -14.24
CA ASP A 294 -2.20 -17.91 -14.37
C ASP A 294 -3.71 -18.18 -14.39
N MET A 295 -4.20 -18.62 -15.54
CA MET A 295 -5.60 -18.99 -15.73
C MET A 295 -5.83 -20.47 -15.45
N PRO A 296 -6.71 -20.83 -14.50
CA PRO A 296 -7.15 -22.21 -14.35
C PRO A 296 -7.84 -22.71 -15.64
N GLN A 297 -7.67 -24.00 -15.93
CA GLN A 297 -8.33 -24.62 -17.09
C GLN A 297 -9.86 -24.47 -16.98
N GLY A 298 -10.49 -24.04 -18.07
CA GLY A 298 -11.94 -23.86 -18.13
C GLY A 298 -12.46 -22.52 -17.58
N PHE A 299 -11.58 -21.53 -17.44
CA PHE A 299 -11.95 -20.15 -17.08
C PHE A 299 -11.53 -19.16 -18.18
N HIS A 300 -12.07 -17.94 -18.11
CA HIS A 300 -11.63 -16.73 -18.80
C HIS A 300 -11.58 -15.55 -17.82
N LEU A 301 -10.82 -14.51 -18.16
CA LEU A 301 -10.78 -13.27 -17.38
C LEU A 301 -11.89 -12.34 -17.82
N SER A 302 -12.67 -11.81 -16.89
CA SER A 302 -13.46 -10.60 -17.12
C SER A 302 -12.77 -9.44 -16.41
N GLN A 303 -12.45 -8.38 -17.14
CA GLN A 303 -11.68 -7.25 -16.64
C GLN A 303 -12.36 -5.92 -16.93
N GLU A 304 -12.23 -4.99 -15.99
CA GLU A 304 -12.67 -3.60 -16.10
C GLU A 304 -11.51 -2.69 -15.71
N ALA A 305 -11.00 -1.92 -16.68
CA ALA A 305 -9.84 -1.06 -16.49
C ALA A 305 -10.27 0.40 -16.21
N PHE A 306 -9.62 1.02 -15.23
CA PHE A 306 -9.85 2.39 -14.81
C PHE A 306 -8.56 3.20 -14.80
N ASP A 307 -8.65 4.47 -15.18
CA ASP A 307 -7.51 5.39 -15.21
C ASP A 307 -7.16 5.92 -13.80
N ALA A 308 -6.17 6.83 -13.76
CA ALA A 308 -5.68 7.45 -12.53
C ALA A 308 -6.70 8.36 -11.80
N SER A 309 -7.91 8.48 -12.34
CA SER A 309 -9.06 9.17 -11.76
C SER A 309 -10.24 8.22 -11.49
N GLY A 310 -10.11 6.92 -11.73
CA GLY A 310 -11.20 5.96 -11.56
C GLY A 310 -12.25 6.01 -12.67
N GLN A 311 -11.93 6.66 -13.80
CA GLN A 311 -12.77 6.66 -14.99
C GLN A 311 -12.51 5.40 -15.82
N PRO A 312 -13.53 4.79 -16.43
CA PRO A 312 -13.33 3.66 -17.33
C PRO A 312 -12.35 4.04 -18.45
N VAL A 313 -11.34 3.22 -18.67
CA VAL A 313 -10.47 3.35 -19.83
C VAL A 313 -11.30 2.98 -21.06
N THR A 314 -11.34 3.87 -22.05
CA THR A 314 -12.12 3.63 -23.27
C THR A 314 -11.61 2.35 -23.93
N PRO A 315 -12.48 1.35 -24.15
CA PRO A 315 -12.02 0.06 -24.60
C PRO A 315 -11.31 0.15 -25.95
N GLY A 316 -10.07 -0.34 -26.01
CA GLY A 316 -9.64 -1.08 -27.19
C GLY A 316 -10.52 -2.34 -27.35
N PRO A 317 -10.54 -3.00 -28.53
CA PRO A 317 -11.44 -4.12 -28.82
C PRO A 317 -11.46 -5.26 -27.78
N ASP A 318 -10.42 -5.38 -26.94
CA ASP A 318 -10.25 -6.47 -25.96
C ASP A 318 -10.19 -6.02 -24.48
N GLN A 319 -10.40 -4.73 -24.16
CA GLN A 319 -10.09 -4.19 -22.81
C GLN A 319 -11.19 -4.32 -21.76
N ASN A 320 -12.46 -4.47 -22.15
CA ASN A 320 -13.60 -4.64 -21.21
C ASN A 320 -14.41 -5.91 -21.54
N GLY A 321 -13.77 -6.88 -22.21
CA GLY A 321 -14.36 -8.15 -22.61
C GLY A 321 -13.69 -9.34 -21.92
N ALA A 322 -14.24 -10.52 -22.15
CA ALA A 322 -13.60 -11.77 -21.77
C ALA A 322 -12.23 -11.89 -22.45
N ASP A 323 -11.13 -11.85 -21.70
CA ASP A 323 -9.79 -12.13 -22.23
C ASP A 323 -9.43 -13.61 -21.99
N HIS A 324 -9.11 -14.28 -23.09
CA HIS A 324 -8.62 -15.66 -23.10
C HIS A 324 -7.08 -15.75 -23.10
N SER A 325 -6.38 -14.62 -23.26
CA SER A 325 -4.91 -14.56 -23.34
C SER A 325 -4.22 -14.65 -21.98
N GLY A 326 -4.98 -14.50 -20.88
CA GLY A 326 -4.46 -14.49 -19.52
C GLY A 326 -3.61 -13.25 -19.24
N ARG A 327 -3.93 -12.11 -19.86
CA ARG A 327 -3.22 -10.85 -19.66
C ARG A 327 -4.14 -9.81 -19.03
N VAL A 328 -3.59 -9.08 -18.07
CA VAL A 328 -4.26 -7.93 -17.47
C VAL A 328 -3.46 -6.70 -17.83
N THR A 329 -4.08 -5.78 -18.56
CA THR A 329 -3.49 -4.46 -18.83
C THR A 329 -3.93 -3.49 -17.76
N VAL A 330 -2.97 -2.75 -17.18
CA VAL A 330 -3.24 -1.73 -16.17
C VAL A 330 -2.73 -0.37 -16.68
N ALA A 331 -3.64 0.60 -16.75
CA ALA A 331 -3.34 1.96 -17.16
C ALA A 331 -2.37 2.65 -16.18
N PRO A 332 -1.53 3.59 -16.64
CA PRO A 332 -0.59 4.30 -15.77
C PRO A 332 -1.31 5.04 -14.65
N GLY A 333 -0.90 4.78 -13.41
CA GLY A 333 -1.53 5.33 -12.20
C GLY A 333 -2.98 4.89 -11.98
N GLY A 334 -3.53 3.99 -12.80
CA GLY A 334 -4.89 3.47 -12.69
C GLY A 334 -4.95 2.12 -12.00
N PHE A 335 -6.08 1.44 -12.16
CA PHE A 335 -6.30 0.11 -11.61
C PHE A 335 -7.22 -0.71 -12.52
N THR A 336 -7.12 -2.03 -12.44
CA THR A 336 -7.95 -2.96 -13.23
C THR A 336 -8.58 -3.97 -12.30
N TRP A 337 -9.91 -4.05 -12.31
CA TRP A 337 -10.68 -5.06 -11.60
C TRP A 337 -10.79 -6.30 -12.46
N VAL A 338 -10.47 -7.47 -11.92
CA VAL A 338 -10.44 -8.73 -12.67
C VAL A 338 -11.20 -9.80 -11.91
N THR A 339 -12.04 -10.54 -12.61
CA THR A 339 -12.78 -11.70 -12.09
C THR A 339 -12.48 -12.94 -12.92
N LEU A 340 -12.40 -14.09 -12.26
CA LEU A 340 -12.27 -15.39 -12.94
C LEU A 340 -13.66 -15.95 -13.21
N VAL A 341 -14.04 -16.06 -14.48
CA VAL A 341 -15.35 -16.54 -14.91
C VAL A 341 -15.19 -17.92 -15.54
N ARG A 342 -16.03 -18.87 -15.13
CA ARG A 342 -16.02 -20.23 -15.69
C ARG A 342 -16.60 -20.22 -17.11
N ASN A 343 -15.95 -20.91 -18.03
CA ASN A 343 -16.42 -21.12 -19.41
C ASN A 343 -17.69 -21.97 -19.48
#